data_AF-A0A960GDR7-F1
#
_entry.id   AF-A0A960GDR7-F1
#
_cell.length_a   1.000
_cell.length_b   1.000
_cell.length_c   1.000
_cell.angle_alpha   90.00
_cell.angle_beta   90.00
_cell.angle_gamma   90.00
#
_symmetry.space_group_name_H-M   'P 1'
#
loop_
_entity.id
_entity.type
_entity.pdbx_description
1 polymer ?
#
loop_
_entity_poly.entity_id
_entity_poly.type
_entity_poly.pdbx_seq_one_letter_code
_entity_poly.pdbx_strand_id
1 'polypeptide(L)'
;MGDKRTRDQLDSADLERVEDARGSVKVLSTLAYLAAILGIGSLIVTVVAWVLGSISFEQALAAAFSTSFFTILTAGTTYGAKSNLAINASRLERQVLDSRGEIEDDGERPQP
;
A
#
# COMPACT_ATOMS: atom_id res chain seq x y z
N MET A 1 -18.14 -15.75 -34.57
CA MET A 1 -18.35 -16.45 -33.28
C MET A 1 -17.17 -16.34 -32.30
N GLY A 2 -16.02 -15.74 -32.67
CA GLY A 2 -14.85 -15.58 -31.79
C GLY A 2 -14.77 -14.28 -30.97
N ASP A 3 -15.67 -13.31 -31.19
CA ASP A 3 -15.55 -11.97 -30.61
C ASP A 3 -15.95 -11.91 -29.11
N LYS A 4 -17.07 -12.54 -28.73
CA LYS A 4 -17.55 -12.55 -27.33
C LYS A 4 -16.61 -13.28 -26.37
N ARG A 5 -16.07 -14.43 -26.78
CA ARG A 5 -15.18 -15.24 -25.93
C ARG A 5 -13.84 -14.54 -25.67
N THR A 6 -13.39 -13.70 -26.59
CA THR A 6 -12.14 -12.93 -26.45
C THR A 6 -12.35 -11.71 -25.54
N ARG A 7 -13.51 -11.03 -25.64
CA ARG A 7 -13.92 -9.97 -24.69
C ARG A 7 -14.07 -10.50 -23.26
N ASP A 8 -14.79 -11.61 -23.08
CA ASP A 8 -14.99 -12.21 -21.75
C ASP A 8 -13.65 -12.61 -21.10
N GLN A 9 -12.66 -13.06 -21.88
CA GLN A 9 -11.33 -13.39 -21.38
C GLN A 9 -10.53 -12.14 -20.97
N LEU A 10 -10.55 -11.08 -21.78
CA LEU A 10 -9.92 -9.79 -21.45
C LEU A 10 -10.52 -9.21 -20.16
N ASP A 11 -11.85 -9.27 -20.03
CA ASP A 11 -12.56 -8.80 -18.84
C ASP A 11 -12.16 -9.57 -17.57
N SER A 12 -12.01 -10.89 -17.65
CA SER A 12 -11.57 -11.69 -16.50
C SER A 12 -10.12 -11.38 -16.08
N ALA A 13 -9.23 -11.17 -17.05
CA ALA A 13 -7.82 -10.90 -16.77
C ALA A 13 -7.59 -9.51 -16.16
N ASP A 14 -8.36 -8.51 -16.58
CA ASP A 14 -8.23 -7.17 -16.03
C ASP A 14 -8.90 -7.03 -14.66
N LEU A 15 -10.00 -7.76 -14.40
CA LEU A 15 -10.57 -7.88 -13.07
C LEU A 15 -9.59 -8.56 -12.09
N GLU A 16 -8.90 -9.61 -12.52
CA GLU A 16 -7.88 -10.30 -11.72
C GLU A 16 -6.73 -9.36 -11.34
N ARG A 17 -6.27 -8.51 -12.28
CA ARG A 17 -5.22 -7.49 -12.01
C ARG A 17 -5.68 -6.41 -11.02
N VAL A 18 -6.94 -5.98 -11.09
CA VAL A 18 -7.50 -5.02 -10.12
C VAL A 18 -7.58 -5.66 -8.72
N GLU A 19 -7.95 -6.94 -8.66
CA GLU A 19 -8.06 -7.69 -7.40
C GLU A 19 -6.67 -7.93 -6.77
N ASP A 20 -5.65 -8.25 -7.57
CA ASP A 20 -4.25 -8.35 -7.16
C ASP A 20 -3.71 -7.00 -6.63
N ALA A 21 -4.05 -5.89 -7.29
CA ALA A 21 -3.68 -4.55 -6.82
C ALA A 21 -4.31 -4.24 -5.45
N ARG A 22 -5.57 -4.63 -5.22
CA ARG A 22 -6.22 -4.50 -3.90
C ARG A 22 -5.64 -5.45 -2.86
N GLY A 23 -5.30 -6.68 -3.25
CA GLY A 23 -4.64 -7.67 -2.39
C GLY A 23 -3.30 -7.14 -1.85
N SER A 24 -2.53 -6.48 -2.70
CA SER A 24 -1.25 -5.86 -2.35
C SER A 24 -1.40 -4.76 -1.28
N VAL A 25 -2.47 -3.96 -1.32
CA VAL A 25 -2.75 -2.95 -0.28
C VAL A 25 -3.02 -3.59 1.08
N LYS A 26 -3.72 -4.73 1.09
CA LYS A 26 -4.01 -5.48 2.33
C LYS A 26 -2.74 -6.04 2.95
N VAL A 27 -1.88 -6.68 2.14
CA VAL A 27 -0.57 -7.20 2.59
C VAL A 27 0.29 -6.08 3.16
N LEU A 28 0.37 -4.95 2.45
CA LEU A 28 1.14 -3.79 2.89
C LEU A 28 0.61 -3.22 4.21
N SER A 29 -0.70 -3.25 4.43
CA SER A 29 -1.31 -2.85 5.70
C SER A 29 -0.99 -3.81 6.84
N THR A 30 -1.00 -5.11 6.58
CA THR A 30 -0.60 -6.13 7.56
C THR A 30 0.87 -5.97 7.94
N LEU A 31 1.75 -5.76 6.96
CA LEU A 31 3.17 -5.53 7.19
C LEU A 31 3.41 -4.29 8.06
N ALA A 32 2.68 -3.20 7.78
CA ALA A 32 2.77 -1.97 8.57
C ALA A 32 2.36 -2.19 10.04
N TYR A 33 1.31 -2.99 10.26
CA TYR A 33 0.86 -3.32 11.62
C TYR A 33 1.88 -4.19 12.36
N LEU A 34 2.48 -5.18 11.68
CA LEU A 34 3.55 -6.00 12.25
C LEU A 34 4.79 -5.16 12.59
N ALA A 35 5.19 -4.25 11.70
CA ALA A 35 6.29 -3.33 11.95
C ALA A 35 6.04 -2.43 13.17
N ALA A 36 4.81 -1.94 13.35
CA ALA A 36 4.43 -1.16 14.53
C ALA A 36 4.54 -2.00 15.82
N ILE A 37 4.06 -3.24 15.81
CA ILE A 37 4.19 -4.15 16.97
C ILE A 37 5.67 -4.42 17.29
N LEU A 38 6.49 -4.69 16.28
CA LEU A 38 7.93 -4.89 16.46
C LEU A 38 8.63 -3.65 17.02
N GLY A 39 8.27 -2.45 16.55
CA GLY A 39 8.78 -1.18 17.08
C GLY A 39 8.45 -0.99 18.56
N ILE A 40 7.19 -1.24 18.94
CA ILE A 40 6.76 -1.17 20.35
C ILE A 40 7.49 -2.23 21.20
N GLY A 41 7.59 -3.46 20.70
CA GLY A 41 8.32 -4.53 21.38
C GLY A 41 9.80 -4.18 21.60
N SER A 42 10.45 -3.62 20.59
CA SER A 42 11.85 -3.15 20.68
C SER A 42 12.04 -2.09 21.76
N LEU A 43 11.13 -1.11 21.84
CA LEU A 43 11.17 -0.08 22.88
C LEU A 43 11.00 -0.70 24.27
N ILE A 44 10.05 -1.62 24.46
CA ILE A 44 9.84 -2.32 25.74
C ILE A 44 11.11 -3.07 26.17
N VAL A 45 11.69 -3.85 25.26
CA VAL A 45 12.94 -4.60 25.54
C VAL A 45 14.09 -3.65 25.90
N THR A 46 14.22 -2.54 25.18
CA THR A 46 15.25 -1.52 25.46
C THR A 46 15.07 -0.90 26.85
N VAL A 47 13.83 -0.55 27.23
CA VAL A 47 13.54 0.00 28.56
C VAL A 47 13.83 -1.02 29.65
N VAL A 48 13.44 -2.28 29.46
CA VAL A 48 13.73 -3.36 30.42
C VAL A 48 15.24 -3.55 30.58
N ALA A 49 15.98 -3.59 29.46
CA ALA A 49 17.44 -3.69 29.48
C ALA A 49 18.10 -2.51 30.22
N TRP A 50 17.58 -1.29 30.03
CA TRP A 50 18.08 -0.11 30.74
C TRP A 50 17.80 -0.19 32.25
N VAL A 51 16.59 -0.58 32.65
CA VAL A 51 16.21 -0.72 34.07
C VAL A 51 17.02 -1.82 34.77
N LEU A 52 17.33 -2.91 34.06
CA LEU A 52 18.20 -3.98 34.57
C LEU A 52 19.68 -3.58 34.61
N GLY A 53 20.04 -2.40 34.10
CA GLY A 53 21.42 -1.92 34.04
C GLY A 53 22.30 -2.66 33.03
N SER A 54 21.71 -3.43 32.10
CA SER A 54 22.46 -4.15 31.07
C SER A 54 22.96 -3.23 29.95
N ILE A 55 22.38 -2.04 29.81
CA ILE A 55 22.78 -1.01 28.84
C ILE A 55 22.87 0.37 29.50
N SER A 56 23.77 1.22 28.99
CA SER A 56 23.87 2.61 29.47
C SER A 56 22.72 3.48 28.96
N PHE A 57 22.50 4.62 29.62
CA PHE A 57 21.48 5.58 29.19
C PHE A 57 21.69 6.06 27.74
N GLU A 58 22.94 6.29 27.34
CA GLU A 58 23.28 6.69 25.96
C GLU A 58 22.89 5.62 24.94
N GLN A 59 23.09 4.34 25.25
CA GLN A 59 22.69 3.22 24.40
C GLN A 59 21.16 3.12 24.30
N ALA A 60 20.46 3.28 25.42
CA ALA A 60 19.00 3.29 25.44
C ALA A 60 18.43 4.46 24.62
N LEU A 61 19.04 5.65 24.74
CA LEU A 61 18.66 6.83 23.98
C LEU A 61 18.91 6.65 22.47
N ALA A 62 20.08 6.13 22.10
CA ALA A 62 20.41 5.82 20.72
C ALA A 62 19.41 4.82 20.12
N ALA A 63 19.09 3.74 20.84
CA ALA A 63 18.12 2.74 20.42
C ALA A 63 16.70 3.34 20.24
N ALA A 64 16.27 4.21 21.16
CA ALA A 64 14.98 4.90 21.05
C ALA A 64 14.93 5.85 19.83
N PHE A 65 16.01 6.58 19.57
CA PHE A 65 16.11 7.47 18.41
C PHE A 65 16.11 6.70 17.10
N SER A 66 16.92 5.64 16.99
CA SER A 66 16.97 4.80 15.79
C SER A 66 15.62 4.13 15.53
N THR A 67 14.95 3.62 16.57
CA THR A 67 13.62 3.01 16.45
C THR A 67 12.59 4.02 15.95
N SER A 68 12.59 5.23 16.52
CA SER A 68 11.66 6.31 16.12
C SER A 68 11.91 6.74 14.69
N PHE A 69 13.17 6.94 14.31
CA PHE A 69 13.56 7.32 12.95
C PHE A 69 13.16 6.25 11.92
N PHE A 70 13.46 4.99 12.21
CA PHE A 70 13.09 3.87 11.34
C PHE A 70 11.57 3.71 11.22
N THR A 71 10.83 3.97 12.31
CA THR A 71 9.36 3.96 12.30
C THR A 71 8.80 5.04 11.38
N ILE A 72 9.32 6.27 11.46
CA ILE A 72 8.90 7.38 10.58
C ILE A 72 9.22 7.05 9.11
N LEU A 73 10.42 6.56 8.82
CA LEU A 73 10.80 6.14 7.47
C LEU A 73 9.87 5.05 6.95
N THR A 74 9.63 4.01 7.74
CA THR A 74 8.74 2.90 7.38
C THR A 74 7.31 3.39 7.12
N ALA A 75 6.79 4.28 7.96
CA ALA A 75 5.47 4.88 7.78
C ALA A 75 5.38 5.69 6.47
N GLY A 76 6.40 6.51 6.19
CA GLY A 76 6.48 7.29 4.96
C GLY A 76 6.53 6.41 3.70
N THR A 77 7.38 5.38 3.70
CA THR A 77 7.49 4.44 2.57
C THR A 77 6.18 3.66 2.36
N THR A 78 5.56 3.19 3.45
CA THR A 78 4.28 2.47 3.40
C THR A 78 3.17 3.37 2.85
N TYR A 79 3.08 4.61 3.32
CA TYR A 79 2.10 5.59 2.84
C TYR A 79 2.28 5.89 1.34
N GLY A 80 3.52 6.14 0.91
CA GLY A 80 3.83 6.37 -0.50
C GLY A 80 3.47 5.17 -1.39
N ALA A 81 3.80 3.95 -0.95
CA ALA A 81 3.45 2.73 -1.66
C ALA A 81 1.93 2.53 -1.75
N LYS A 82 1.18 2.76 -0.67
CA LYS A 82 -0.31 2.71 -0.69
C LYS A 82 -0.90 3.71 -1.67
N SER A 83 -0.40 4.95 -1.70
CA SER A 83 -0.89 6.00 -2.60
C SER A 83 -0.66 5.63 -4.08
N ASN A 84 0.54 5.17 -4.43
CA ASN A 84 0.84 4.74 -5.79
C ASN A 84 -0.01 3.54 -6.23
N LEU A 85 -0.22 2.56 -5.35
CA LEU A 85 -1.08 1.41 -5.63
C LEU A 85 -2.54 1.85 -5.86
N ALA A 86 -3.06 2.77 -5.05
CA ALA A 86 -4.42 3.28 -5.21
C ALA A 86 -4.61 4.03 -6.54
N ILE A 87 -3.64 4.84 -6.94
CA ILE A 87 -3.67 5.57 -8.23
C ILE A 87 -3.57 4.60 -9.41
N ASN A 88 -2.71 3.59 -9.33
CA ASN A 88 -2.59 2.59 -10.40
C ASN A 88 -3.85 1.73 -10.51
N ALA A 89 -4.46 1.35 -9.38
CA ALA A 89 -5.73 0.63 -9.36
C ALA A 89 -6.86 1.45 -10.01
N SER A 90 -6.98 2.74 -9.68
CA SER A 90 -8.02 3.60 -10.28
C SER A 90 -7.80 3.87 -11.78
N ARG A 91 -6.54 3.97 -12.22
CA ARG A 91 -6.20 4.05 -13.65
C ARG A 91 -6.56 2.78 -14.40
N LEU A 92 -6.27 1.62 -13.82
CA LEU A 92 -6.59 0.33 -14.41
C LEU A 92 -8.11 0.13 -14.48
N GLU A 93 -8.83 0.42 -13.39
CA GLU A 93 -10.30 0.40 -13.36
C GLU A 93 -10.91 1.30 -14.45
N ARG A 94 -10.36 2.50 -14.64
CA ARG A 94 -10.82 3.41 -15.70
C ARG A 94 -10.57 2.87 -17.11
N GLN A 95 -9.42 2.23 -17.36
CA GLN A 95 -9.12 1.62 -18.66
C GLN A 95 -10.04 0.43 -18.98
N VAL A 96 -10.43 -0.34 -17.96
CA VAL A 96 -11.40 -1.44 -18.11
C VAL A 96 -12.78 -0.90 -18.45
N LEU A 97 -13.27 0.12 -17.73
CA LEU A 97 -14.56 0.75 -18.01
C LEU A 97 -14.62 1.39 -19.40
N ASP A 98 -13.52 2.04 -19.83
CA ASP A 98 -13.37 2.59 -21.18
C ASP A 98 -13.42 1.48 -22.25
N SER A 99 -12.70 0.38 -22.02
CA SER A 99 -12.70 -0.79 -22.92
C SER A 99 -14.05 -1.49 -23.02
N ARG A 100 -14.89 -1.37 -21.99
CA ARG A 100 -16.29 -1.85 -21.98
C ARG A 100 -17.26 -0.91 -22.68
N GLY A 101 -16.86 0.30 -23.04
CA GLY A 101 -17.75 1.34 -23.53
C GLY A 101 -18.74 1.83 -22.48
N GLU A 102 -18.42 1.65 -21.19
CA GLU A 102 -19.22 2.11 -20.04
C GLU A 102 -18.82 3.52 -19.59
N ILE A 103 -17.73 4.06 -20.14
CA ILE A 103 -17.46 5.51 -20.14
C ILE A 103 -18.14 6.07 -21.39
N GLU A 104 -19.34 6.59 -21.22
CA GLU A 104 -20.02 7.36 -22.24
C GLU A 104 -19.13 8.60 -22.51
N ASP A 105 -18.59 8.68 -23.73
CA ASP A 105 -18.00 9.92 -24.24
C ASP A 105 -19.15 10.93 -24.24
N ASP A 106 -19.24 11.75 -23.19
CA ASP A 106 -19.98 13.02 -23.17
C ASP A 106 -19.30 13.94 -24.20
N GLY A 107 -19.45 13.56 -25.46
CA GLY A 107 -19.06 14.29 -26.65
C GLY A 107 -20.01 15.45 -26.86
N GLU A 108 -20.23 16.28 -25.83
CA GLU A 108 -20.87 17.57 -26.01
C GLU A 108 -19.77 18.61 -26.18
N ARG A 109 -19.20 18.60 -27.40
CA ARG A 109 -18.55 19.78 -27.97
C ARG A 109 -19.54 20.94 -27.84
N PRO A 110 -19.18 22.06 -27.18
CA PRO A 110 -19.95 23.27 -27.38
C PRO A 110 -19.84 23.64 -28.86
N GLN A 111 -20.96 23.56 -29.58
CA GLN A 111 -21.08 24.14 -30.92
C GLN A 111 -20.88 25.66 -30.81
N PRO A 112 -20.25 26.28 -31.84
CA PRO A 112 -19.86 27.69 -31.81
C PRO A 112 -21.03 28.67 -31.67
#